data_AF-A0AAV4SE49-F1
#
_entry.id   AF-A0AAV4SE49-F1
#
_cell.length_a   1.000
_cell.length_b   1.000
_cell.length_c   1.000
_cell.angle_alpha   90.00
_cell.angle_beta   90.00
_cell.angle_gamma   90.00
#
_symmetry.space_group_name_H-M   'P 1'
#
loop_
_entity.id
_entity.type
_entity.pdbx_description
1 polymer ?
#
loop_
_entity_poly.entity_id
_entity_poly.type
_entity_poly.pdbx_seq_one_letter_code
_entity_poly.pdbx_strand_id
1 'polypeptide(L)'
;MVVRDISFGMVILGLHCTLVSLPGFYCFVCKYFNLKLNEFLSTSKILIVQKDYRRIFKIYQELARVLTFIDDFLCYSAFVFVLCGMVGLFWSICSFILFFDFDYLIYFCSFVVSMHYLMMMQMIILPASDINLGAQMARDVIISLPGWFPQQHDELKIRIRRGLNKKIGLTLWKIYKIDKSLFISAIGTLITYGVLVGTLGSIHSSQKN
;
A
#
# COMPACT_ATOMS: atom_id res chain seq x y z
N MET A 1 27.36 -32.42 -0.91
CA MET A 1 25.93 -32.17 -0.65
C MET A 1 25.75 -31.02 0.34
N VAL A 2 26.30 -31.15 1.56
CA VAL A 2 26.23 -30.15 2.65
C VAL A 2 26.57 -28.69 2.24
N VAL A 3 27.63 -28.46 1.46
CA VAL A 3 28.02 -27.09 1.03
C VAL A 3 26.99 -26.45 0.09
N ARG A 4 26.32 -27.25 -0.75
CA ARG A 4 25.27 -26.79 -1.66
C ARG A 4 24.01 -26.42 -0.90
N ASP A 5 23.67 -27.18 0.14
CA ASP A 5 22.51 -26.94 0.98
C ASP A 5 22.70 -25.71 1.88
N ILE A 6 23.92 -25.50 2.41
CA ILE A 6 24.28 -24.28 3.16
C ILE A 6 24.29 -23.05 2.25
N SER A 7 24.85 -23.15 1.04
CA SER A 7 24.86 -22.05 0.07
C SER A 7 23.44 -21.66 -0.36
N PHE A 8 22.58 -22.65 -0.61
CA PHE A 8 21.17 -22.44 -0.92
C PHE A 8 20.42 -21.79 0.25
N GLY A 9 20.66 -22.24 1.48
CA GLY A 9 20.10 -21.62 2.69
C GLY A 9 20.53 -20.16 2.87
N MET A 10 21.80 -19.83 2.63
CA MET A 10 22.30 -18.46 2.72
C MET A 10 21.72 -17.53 1.63
N VAL A 11 21.51 -18.05 0.41
CA VAL A 11 20.86 -17.30 -0.67
C VAL A 11 19.39 -17.04 -0.33
N ILE A 12 18.67 -18.04 0.19
CA ILE A 12 17.28 -17.88 0.64
C ILE A 12 17.19 -16.89 1.81
N LEU A 13 18.09 -16.98 2.78
CA LEU A 13 18.13 -16.08 3.93
C LEU A 13 18.44 -14.64 3.50
N GLY A 14 19.42 -14.44 2.62
CA GLY A 14 19.75 -13.13 2.06
C GLY A 14 18.61 -12.53 1.22
N LEU A 15 17.95 -13.37 0.41
CA LEU A 15 16.77 -12.99 -0.35
C LEU A 15 15.62 -12.59 0.59
N HIS A 16 15.37 -13.35 1.67
CA HIS A 16 14.38 -12.99 2.68
C HIS A 16 14.71 -11.70 3.44
N CYS A 17 15.97 -11.48 3.83
CA CYS A 17 16.38 -10.24 4.51
C CYS A 17 16.13 -9.01 3.65
N THR A 18 16.43 -9.09 2.36
CA THR A 18 16.18 -7.99 1.40
C THR A 18 14.69 -7.81 1.10
N LEU A 19 13.93 -8.91 1.01
CA LEU A 19 12.48 -8.89 0.82
C LEU A 19 11.73 -8.31 2.02
N VAL A 20 12.24 -8.45 3.25
CA VAL A 20 11.60 -7.92 4.47
C VAL A 20 12.00 -6.47 4.72
N SER A 21 13.25 -6.08 4.41
CA SER A 21 13.75 -4.74 4.70
C SER A 21 13.00 -3.63 3.96
N LEU A 22 12.58 -3.88 2.72
CA LEU A 22 11.94 -2.86 1.88
C LEU A 22 10.49 -2.58 2.29
N PRO A 23 9.62 -3.58 2.55
CA PRO A 23 8.29 -3.36 3.13
C PRO A 23 8.36 -2.75 4.53
N GLY A 24 9.36 -3.15 5.34
CA GLY A 24 9.62 -2.52 6.63
C GLY A 24 9.96 -1.03 6.50
N PHE A 25 10.87 -0.68 5.59
CA PHE A 25 11.21 0.72 5.29
C PHE A 25 10.01 1.50 4.76
N TYR A 26 9.24 0.91 3.84
CA TYR A 26 8.03 1.51 3.29
C TYR A 26 7.00 1.81 4.40
N CYS A 27 6.75 0.84 5.27
CA CYS A 27 5.85 0.99 6.41
C CYS A 27 6.34 2.08 7.39
N PHE A 28 7.66 2.14 7.65
CA PHE A 28 8.25 3.18 8.48
C PHE A 28 8.05 4.59 7.90
N VAL A 29 8.39 4.78 6.62
CA VAL A 29 8.19 6.05 5.91
C VAL A 29 6.71 6.44 5.94
N CYS A 30 5.84 5.46 5.72
CA CYS A 30 4.41 5.68 5.76
C CYS A 30 3.92 6.14 7.15
N LYS A 31 4.32 5.42 8.21
CA LYS A 31 3.95 5.76 9.59
C LYS A 31 4.47 7.15 9.98
N TYR A 32 5.71 7.47 9.61
CA TYR A 32 6.30 8.78 9.83
C TYR A 32 5.49 9.89 9.14
N PHE A 33 5.13 9.69 7.87
CA PHE A 33 4.37 10.69 7.13
C PHE A 33 2.93 10.84 7.64
N ASN A 34 2.30 9.74 8.05
CA ASN A 34 0.97 9.78 8.67
C ASN A 34 0.97 10.60 9.97
N LEU A 35 2.01 10.49 10.79
CA LEU A 35 2.17 11.34 11.98
C LEU A 35 2.25 12.83 11.60
N LYS A 36 3.03 13.18 10.57
CA LYS A 36 3.13 14.56 10.08
C LYS A 36 1.81 15.10 9.51
N LEU A 37 1.03 14.25 8.82
CA LEU A 37 -0.31 14.63 8.36
C LEU A 37 -1.27 14.88 9.53
N ASN A 38 -1.25 14.03 10.55
CA ASN A 38 -2.09 14.21 11.74
C ASN A 38 -1.71 15.46 12.55
N GLU A 39 -0.41 15.75 12.65
CA GLU A 39 0.11 16.99 13.25
C GLU A 39 -0.35 18.23 12.45
N PHE A 40 -0.37 18.14 11.12
CA PHE A 40 -0.93 19.21 10.28
C PHE A 40 -2.42 19.39 10.52
N LEU A 41 -3.20 18.31 10.58
CA LEU A 41 -4.65 18.36 10.80
C LEU A 41 -5.03 18.96 12.16
N SER A 42 -4.23 18.72 13.20
CA SER A 42 -4.44 19.35 14.51
C SER A 42 -4.04 20.83 14.48
N THR A 43 -2.87 21.14 13.90
CA THR A 43 -2.35 22.52 13.79
C THR A 43 -3.25 23.40 12.92
N SER A 44 -3.81 22.86 11.84
CA SER A 44 -4.70 23.61 10.94
C SER A 44 -5.94 24.09 11.67
N LYS A 45 -6.51 23.32 12.60
CA LYS A 45 -7.68 23.73 13.40
C LYS A 45 -7.37 24.99 14.23
N ILE A 46 -6.18 25.05 14.84
CA ILE A 46 -5.74 26.20 15.63
C ILE A 46 -5.46 27.41 14.73
N LEU A 47 -4.75 27.20 13.62
CA LEU A 47 -4.39 28.28 12.68
C LEU A 47 -5.61 28.87 11.98
N ILE A 48 -6.67 28.08 11.77
CA ILE A 48 -7.95 28.54 11.24
C ILE A 48 -8.58 29.57 12.20
N VAL A 49 -8.55 29.31 13.51
CA VAL A 49 -9.04 30.27 14.52
C VAL A 49 -8.21 31.55 14.51
N GLN A 50 -6.91 31.44 14.28
CA GLN A 50 -5.98 32.57 14.19
C GLN A 50 -6.03 33.31 12.82
N LYS A 51 -6.86 32.85 11.87
CA LYS A 51 -6.98 33.38 10.50
C LYS A 51 -5.67 33.43 9.69
N ASP A 52 -4.66 32.62 10.06
CA ASP A 52 -3.37 32.55 9.35
C ASP A 52 -3.39 31.52 8.20
N TYR A 53 -4.24 31.80 7.22
CA TYR A 53 -4.50 30.87 6.12
C TYR A 53 -3.31 30.70 5.15
N ARG A 54 -2.45 31.72 5.04
CA ARG A 54 -1.26 31.67 4.19
C ARG A 54 -0.28 30.62 4.71
N ARG A 55 -0.11 30.54 6.03
CA ARG A 55 0.74 29.54 6.67
C ARG A 55 0.21 28.13 6.49
N ILE A 56 -1.10 27.92 6.65
CA ILE A 56 -1.75 26.61 6.43
C ILE A 56 -1.48 26.12 5.00
N PHE A 57 -1.71 26.99 4.01
CA PHE A 57 -1.50 26.62 2.61
C PHE A 57 -0.02 26.30 2.30
N LYS A 58 0.92 27.06 2.87
CA LYS A 58 2.35 26.80 2.71
C LYS A 58 2.76 25.43 3.26
N ILE A 59 2.34 25.10 4.49
CA ILE A 59 2.64 23.81 5.11
C ILE A 59 2.03 22.66 4.29
N TYR A 60 0.80 22.82 3.82
CA TYR A 60 0.17 21.83 2.94
C TYR A 60 0.94 21.61 1.64
N GLN A 61 1.41 22.67 0.98
CA GLN A 61 2.21 22.54 -0.24
C GLN A 61 3.54 21.82 0.00
N GLU A 62 4.18 22.06 1.14
CA GLU A 62 5.40 21.35 1.53
C GLU A 62 5.12 19.85 1.74
N LEU A 63 4.08 19.51 2.50
CA LEU A 63 3.64 18.12 2.70
C LEU A 63 3.28 17.44 1.37
N ALA A 64 2.54 18.12 0.50
CA ALA A 64 2.16 17.61 -0.81
C ALA A 64 3.39 17.31 -1.68
N ARG A 65 4.39 18.18 -1.66
CA ARG A 65 5.64 18.00 -2.41
C ARG A 65 6.43 16.80 -1.89
N VAL A 66 6.60 16.69 -0.57
CA VAL A 66 7.29 15.56 0.05
C VAL A 66 6.56 14.24 -0.22
N LEU A 67 5.23 14.22 -0.10
CA LEU A 67 4.43 13.03 -0.39
C LEU A 67 4.52 12.60 -1.86
N THR A 68 4.52 13.56 -2.79
CA THR A 68 4.70 13.27 -4.23
C THR A 68 6.08 12.68 -4.49
N PHE A 69 7.12 13.22 -3.86
CA PHE A 69 8.48 12.68 -3.97
C PHE A 69 8.59 11.26 -3.40
N ILE A 70 7.99 11.01 -2.23
CA ILE A 70 7.92 9.66 -1.64
C ILE A 70 7.20 8.70 -2.59
N ASP A 71 6.07 9.12 -3.17
CA ASP A 71 5.33 8.31 -4.13
C ASP A 71 6.16 8.03 -5.39
N ASP A 72 6.81 9.03 -5.99
CA ASP A 72 7.67 8.85 -7.17
C ASP A 72 8.82 7.84 -6.91
N PHE A 73 9.36 7.83 -5.69
CA PHE A 73 10.43 6.92 -5.31
C PHE A 73 9.93 5.50 -4.99
N LEU A 74 8.78 5.37 -4.31
CA LEU A 74 8.32 4.10 -3.76
C LEU A 74 7.24 3.41 -4.60
N CYS A 75 6.55 4.10 -5.52
CA CYS A 75 5.34 3.56 -6.17
C CYS A 75 5.61 2.29 -6.98
N TYR A 76 6.76 2.21 -7.64
CA TYR A 76 7.15 1.02 -8.41
C TYR A 76 7.50 -0.15 -7.49
N SER A 77 8.30 0.12 -6.44
CA SER A 77 8.65 -0.89 -5.44
C SER A 77 7.39 -1.45 -4.76
N ALA A 78 6.48 -0.58 -4.33
CA ALA A 78 5.19 -0.97 -3.74
C ALA A 78 4.37 -1.84 -4.70
N PHE A 79 4.33 -1.52 -5.99
CA PHE A 79 3.67 -2.34 -7.01
C PHE A 79 4.28 -3.73 -7.10
N VAL A 80 5.60 -3.84 -7.21
CA VAL A 80 6.29 -5.14 -7.29
C VAL A 80 6.01 -5.98 -6.05
N PHE A 81 6.07 -5.40 -4.84
CA PHE A 81 5.80 -6.15 -3.61
C PHE A 81 4.34 -6.63 -3.50
N VAL A 82 3.37 -5.79 -3.87
CA VAL A 82 1.97 -6.20 -3.88
C VAL A 82 1.75 -7.33 -4.90
N LEU A 83 2.34 -7.21 -6.09
CA LEU A 83 2.24 -8.24 -7.12
C LEU A 83 2.89 -9.56 -6.69
N CYS A 84 4.10 -9.51 -6.14
CA CYS A 84 4.79 -10.68 -5.57
C CYS A 84 3.97 -11.30 -4.43
N GLY A 85 3.34 -10.47 -3.58
CA GLY A 85 2.44 -10.94 -2.54
C GLY A 85 1.23 -11.69 -3.11
N MET A 86 0.59 -11.15 -4.16
CA MET A 86 -0.54 -11.82 -4.82
C MET A 86 -0.13 -13.17 -5.44
N VAL A 87 0.97 -13.19 -6.20
CA VAL A 87 1.46 -14.42 -6.86
C VAL A 87 1.91 -15.46 -5.83
N GLY A 88 2.65 -15.02 -4.80
CA GLY A 88 3.13 -15.88 -3.72
C GLY A 88 1.98 -16.50 -2.92
N LEU A 89 0.96 -15.71 -2.57
CA LEU A 89 -0.25 -16.22 -1.91
C LEU A 89 -0.98 -17.25 -2.76
N PHE A 90 -1.18 -16.95 -4.05
CA PHE A 90 -1.86 -17.85 -4.97
C PHE A 90 -1.15 -19.20 -5.03
N TRP A 91 0.16 -19.20 -5.29
CA TRP A 91 0.93 -20.43 -5.44
C TRP A 91 1.03 -21.23 -4.14
N SER A 92 1.19 -20.54 -3.00
CA SER A 92 1.27 -21.16 -1.68
C SER A 92 -0.04 -21.84 -1.30
N ILE A 93 -1.19 -21.21 -1.60
CA ILE A 93 -2.51 -21.80 -1.38
C ILE A 93 -2.77 -22.98 -2.32
N CYS A 94 -2.41 -22.86 -3.60
CA CYS A 94 -2.51 -24.00 -4.53
C CYS A 94 -1.67 -25.18 -4.07
N SER A 95 -0.44 -24.93 -3.62
CA SER A 95 0.46 -25.97 -3.07
C SER A 95 -0.13 -26.60 -1.83
N PHE A 96 -0.70 -25.80 -0.92
CA PHE A 96 -1.40 -26.26 0.27
C PHE A 96 -2.53 -27.24 -0.06
N ILE A 97 -3.36 -26.94 -1.06
CA ILE A 97 -4.47 -27.79 -1.48
C ILE A 97 -3.96 -29.09 -2.13
N LEU A 98 -2.96 -29.00 -3.01
CA LEU A 98 -2.45 -30.16 -3.76
C LEU A 98 -1.68 -31.16 -2.89
N PHE A 99 -0.97 -30.71 -1.85
CA PHE A 99 -0.11 -31.54 -1.02
C PHE A 99 -0.69 -31.84 0.36
N PHE A 100 -1.98 -31.55 0.58
CA PHE A 100 -2.66 -31.67 1.88
C PHE A 100 -2.52 -33.06 2.54
N ASP A 101 -2.54 -34.14 1.74
CA ASP A 101 -2.57 -35.52 2.25
C ASP A 101 -1.18 -36.19 2.38
N PHE A 102 -0.10 -35.58 1.88
CA PHE A 102 1.16 -36.28 1.70
C PHE A 102 2.19 -36.02 2.81
N ASP A 103 2.32 -34.77 3.29
CA ASP A 103 3.40 -34.40 4.21
C ASP A 103 3.05 -33.19 5.10
N TYR A 104 3.07 -33.41 6.42
CA TYR A 104 2.84 -32.38 7.43
C TYR A 104 3.86 -31.23 7.37
N LEU A 105 5.11 -31.52 6.98
CA LEU A 105 6.16 -30.51 6.86
C LEU A 105 5.89 -29.57 5.70
N ILE A 106 5.44 -30.09 4.55
CA ILE A 106 5.06 -29.29 3.38
C ILE A 106 3.83 -28.42 3.69
N TYR A 107 2.86 -28.98 4.42
CA TYR A 107 1.69 -28.25 4.91
C TYR A 107 2.10 -27.05 5.78
N PHE A 108 2.94 -27.29 6.80
CA PHE A 108 3.39 -26.25 7.72
C PHE A 108 4.20 -25.17 6.99
N CYS A 109 5.12 -25.56 6.10
CA CYS A 109 5.88 -24.62 5.27
C CYS A 109 4.97 -23.77 4.39
N SER A 110 3.98 -24.35 3.71
CA SER A 110 3.03 -23.63 2.85
C SER A 110 2.20 -22.63 3.67
N PHE A 111 1.75 -23.01 4.87
CA PHE A 111 1.05 -22.10 5.76
C PHE A 111 1.91 -20.90 6.19
N VAL A 112 3.17 -21.14 6.59
CA VAL A 112 4.11 -20.09 6.98
C VAL A 112 4.41 -19.14 5.80
N VAL A 113 4.62 -19.69 4.61
CA VAL A 113 4.86 -18.90 3.39
C VAL A 113 3.64 -18.05 3.03
N SER A 114 2.44 -18.61 3.12
CA SER A 114 1.18 -17.85 2.91
C SER A 114 1.06 -16.69 3.90
N MET A 115 1.29 -16.93 5.19
CA MET A 115 1.25 -15.88 6.21
C MET A 115 2.29 -14.78 5.96
N HIS A 116 3.48 -15.16 5.50
CA HIS A 116 4.54 -14.21 5.16
C HIS A 116 4.12 -13.27 4.03
N TYR A 117 3.61 -13.79 2.90
CA TYR A 117 3.18 -12.96 1.78
C TYR A 117 1.96 -12.09 2.12
N LEU A 118 1.05 -12.59 2.95
CA LEU A 118 -0.10 -11.81 3.44
C LEU A 118 0.38 -10.62 4.29
N MET A 119 1.30 -10.86 5.22
CA MET A 119 1.87 -9.84 6.08
C MET A 119 2.61 -8.77 5.25
N MET A 120 3.41 -9.19 4.25
CA MET A 120 4.10 -8.25 3.36
C MET A 120 3.14 -7.35 2.59
N MET A 121 2.08 -7.93 2.01
CA MET A 121 1.07 -7.15 1.31
C MET A 121 0.39 -6.14 2.23
N GLN A 122 0.05 -6.54 3.46
CA GLN A 122 -0.56 -5.65 4.46
C GLN A 122 0.36 -4.51 4.88
N MET A 123 1.66 -4.76 5.06
CA MET A 123 2.66 -3.73 5.39
C MET A 123 2.78 -2.62 4.33
N ILE A 124 2.40 -2.91 3.09
CA ILE A 124 2.39 -1.91 2.02
C ILE A 124 1.02 -1.23 1.94
N ILE A 125 -0.06 -2.01 1.82
CA ILE A 125 -1.38 -1.47 1.48
C ILE A 125 -1.99 -0.67 2.64
N LEU A 126 -1.94 -1.19 3.86
CA LEU A 126 -2.63 -0.57 5.00
C LEU A 126 -2.05 0.83 5.35
N PRO A 127 -0.74 0.99 5.61
CA PRO A 127 -0.23 2.29 6.02
C PRO A 127 -0.29 3.32 4.87
N ALA A 128 -0.17 2.87 3.62
CA ALA A 128 -0.35 3.76 2.47
C ALA A 128 -1.81 4.21 2.29
N SER A 129 -2.77 3.33 2.55
CA SER A 129 -4.18 3.69 2.55
C SER A 129 -4.50 4.72 3.64
N ASP A 130 -3.91 4.61 4.83
CA ASP A 130 -4.15 5.55 5.92
C ASP A 130 -3.57 6.94 5.60
N ILE A 131 -2.38 7.01 4.98
CA ILE A 131 -1.83 8.26 4.46
C ILE A 131 -2.72 8.86 3.40
N ASN A 132 -3.24 8.05 2.49
CA ASN A 132 -4.11 8.51 1.43
C ASN A 132 -5.43 9.08 1.93
N LEU A 133 -5.93 8.54 3.05
CA LEU A 133 -7.05 9.09 3.78
C LEU A 133 -6.66 10.41 4.47
N GLY A 134 -5.54 10.45 5.19
CA GLY A 134 -5.06 11.66 5.85
C GLY A 134 -4.76 12.82 4.88
N ALA A 135 -4.16 12.51 3.73
CA ALA A 135 -3.91 13.47 2.65
C ALA A 135 -5.21 14.00 2.04
N GLN A 136 -6.23 13.15 1.94
CA GLN A 136 -7.57 13.58 1.52
C GLN A 136 -8.21 14.50 2.55
N MET A 137 -8.17 14.16 3.84
CA MET A 137 -8.67 15.04 4.91
C MET A 137 -7.94 16.39 4.91
N ALA A 138 -6.61 16.38 4.77
CA ALA A 138 -5.81 17.60 4.68
C ALA A 138 -6.22 18.44 3.47
N ARG A 139 -6.46 17.80 2.32
CA ARG A 139 -6.97 18.45 1.12
C ARG A 139 -8.34 19.07 1.34
N ASP A 140 -9.26 18.38 2.00
CA ASP A 140 -10.62 18.85 2.27
C ASP A 140 -10.63 20.08 3.20
N VAL A 141 -9.70 20.13 4.17
CA VAL A 141 -9.44 21.33 4.96
C VAL A 141 -9.00 22.50 4.07
N ILE A 142 -8.08 22.28 3.13
CA ILE A 142 -7.64 23.35 2.22
C ILE A 142 -8.75 23.80 1.27
N ILE A 143 -9.64 22.91 0.84
CA ILE A 143 -10.78 23.24 -0.03
C ILE A 143 -11.83 24.07 0.69
N SER A 144 -12.03 23.85 2.00
CA SER A 144 -13.00 24.63 2.79
C SER A 144 -12.50 26.04 3.13
N LEU A 145 -11.17 26.26 3.18
CA LEU A 145 -10.55 27.58 3.42
C LEU A 145 -11.05 28.69 2.48
N PRO A 146 -11.13 28.52 1.13
CA PRO A 146 -11.75 29.46 0.18
C PRO A 146 -13.07 30.12 0.60
N GLY A 147 -13.92 29.40 1.35
CA GLY A 147 -15.20 29.95 1.85
C GLY A 147 -15.03 30.92 3.02
N TRP A 148 -13.86 30.92 3.66
CA TRP A 148 -13.55 31.64 4.90
C TRP A 148 -12.65 32.87 4.66
N PHE A 149 -12.20 33.07 3.40
CA PHE A 149 -11.41 34.23 3.04
C PHE A 149 -12.28 35.46 2.82
N PRO A 150 -11.91 36.63 3.38
CA PRO A 150 -12.47 37.90 2.93
C PRO A 150 -12.09 38.13 1.46
N GLN A 151 -12.96 38.82 0.70
CA GLN A 151 -12.81 39.10 -0.74
C GLN A 151 -11.42 39.67 -1.13
N GLN A 152 -10.67 40.22 -0.19
CA GLN A 152 -9.31 40.74 -0.39
C GLN A 152 -8.24 39.68 -0.72
N HIS A 153 -8.54 38.37 -0.68
CA HIS A 153 -7.56 37.29 -0.89
C HIS A 153 -7.83 36.47 -2.18
N ASP A 154 -8.33 37.12 -3.24
CA ASP A 154 -8.66 36.46 -4.52
C ASP A 154 -7.47 35.74 -5.17
N GLU A 155 -6.25 36.29 -5.06
CA GLU A 155 -5.04 35.63 -5.56
C GLU A 155 -4.78 34.29 -4.87
N LEU A 156 -4.97 34.22 -3.55
CA LEU A 156 -4.74 33.01 -2.78
C LEU A 156 -5.81 31.97 -3.10
N LYS A 157 -7.06 32.40 -3.28
CA LYS A 157 -8.18 31.55 -3.71
C LYS A 157 -7.92 30.92 -5.08
N ILE A 158 -7.41 31.69 -6.04
CA ILE A 158 -7.02 31.18 -7.37
C ILE A 158 -5.85 30.20 -7.25
N ARG A 159 -4.84 30.52 -6.44
CA ARG A 159 -3.64 29.68 -6.24
C ARG A 159 -3.98 28.35 -5.56
N ILE A 160 -4.87 28.36 -4.57
CA ILE A 160 -5.45 27.19 -3.91
C ILE A 160 -6.17 26.32 -4.95
N ARG A 161 -7.07 26.91 -5.74
CA ARG A 161 -7.86 26.19 -6.75
C ARG A 161 -6.99 25.56 -7.83
N ARG A 162 -5.93 26.24 -8.30
CA ARG A 162 -4.96 25.69 -9.26
C ARG A 162 -4.09 24.58 -8.66
N GLY A 163 -3.62 24.75 -7.42
CA GLY A 163 -2.76 23.77 -6.74
C GLY A 163 -3.50 22.48 -6.32
N LEU A 164 -4.79 22.57 -6.04
CA LEU A 164 -5.63 21.45 -5.57
C LEU A 164 -6.06 20.45 -6.65
N ASN A 165 -5.84 20.75 -7.93
CA ASN A 165 -6.25 19.87 -9.03
C ASN A 165 -5.44 18.56 -9.07
N LYS A 166 -4.23 18.54 -8.52
CA LYS A 166 -3.46 17.30 -8.35
C LYS A 166 -3.95 16.56 -7.11
N LYS A 167 -4.60 15.40 -7.30
CA LYS A 167 -4.86 14.45 -6.20
C LYS A 167 -3.50 13.96 -5.69
N ILE A 168 -3.18 14.28 -4.44
CA ILE A 168 -1.93 13.82 -3.80
C ILE A 168 -2.24 12.54 -3.03
N GLY A 169 -1.32 11.57 -3.12
CA GLY A 169 -1.42 10.29 -2.44
C GLY A 169 -0.37 9.30 -2.94
N LEU A 170 -0.20 8.22 -2.20
CA LEU A 170 0.57 7.06 -2.57
C LEU A 170 -0.21 6.18 -3.57
N THR A 171 0.50 5.69 -4.57
CA THR A 171 -0.05 4.93 -5.68
C THR A 171 0.77 3.67 -5.92
N LEU A 172 0.14 2.66 -6.51
CA LEU A 172 0.85 1.57 -7.14
C LEU A 172 1.19 1.99 -8.56
N TRP A 173 2.48 2.28 -8.77
CA TRP A 173 3.05 2.65 -10.06
C TRP A 173 2.25 3.74 -10.81
N LYS A 174 1.66 4.72 -10.11
CA LYS A 174 0.77 5.75 -10.71
C LYS A 174 -0.50 5.23 -11.41
N ILE A 175 -0.70 3.92 -11.47
CA ILE A 175 -1.86 3.27 -12.12
C ILE A 175 -3.06 3.32 -11.17
N TYR A 176 -2.83 3.01 -9.89
CA TYR A 176 -3.91 2.86 -8.91
C TYR A 176 -3.59 3.58 -7.60
N LYS A 177 -4.53 4.34 -7.04
CA LYS A 177 -4.38 4.97 -5.72
C LYS A 177 -4.59 3.91 -4.64
N ILE A 178 -3.64 3.76 -3.72
CA ILE A 178 -3.74 2.72 -2.68
C ILE A 178 -4.88 3.03 -1.71
N ASP A 179 -5.80 2.10 -1.52
CA ASP A 179 -6.90 2.19 -0.57
C ASP A 179 -7.18 0.82 0.08
N LYS A 180 -8.04 0.80 1.11
CA LYS A 180 -8.42 -0.46 1.79
C LYS A 180 -9.20 -1.40 0.85
N SER A 181 -9.87 -0.84 -0.16
CA SER A 181 -10.62 -1.64 -1.14
C SER A 181 -9.70 -2.50 -2.01
N LEU A 182 -8.50 -2.02 -2.33
CA LEU A 182 -7.48 -2.78 -3.05
C LEU A 182 -7.13 -4.09 -2.34
N PHE A 183 -6.98 -4.08 -1.01
CA PHE A 183 -6.69 -5.29 -0.23
C PHE A 183 -7.82 -6.31 -0.35
N ILE A 184 -9.07 -5.85 -0.20
CA ILE A 184 -10.27 -6.70 -0.31
C ILE A 184 -10.38 -7.26 -1.74
N SER A 185 -10.13 -6.42 -2.76
CA SER A 185 -10.14 -6.82 -4.16
C SER A 185 -9.05 -7.86 -4.47
N ALA A 186 -7.86 -7.71 -3.91
CA ALA A 186 -6.77 -8.69 -4.07
C ALA A 186 -7.14 -10.05 -3.47
N ILE A 187 -7.73 -10.09 -2.27
CA ILE A 187 -8.23 -11.33 -1.65
C ILE A 187 -9.37 -11.93 -2.47
N GLY A 188 -10.34 -11.12 -2.91
CA GLY A 188 -11.45 -11.59 -3.73
C GLY A 188 -10.95 -12.22 -5.04
N THR A 189 -9.98 -11.57 -5.68
CA THR A 189 -9.33 -12.06 -6.91
C THR A 189 -8.63 -13.41 -6.68
N LEU A 190 -7.91 -13.56 -5.57
CA LEU A 190 -7.29 -14.84 -5.17
C LEU A 190 -8.33 -15.95 -5.02
N ILE A 191 -9.45 -15.68 -4.35
CA ILE A 191 -10.55 -16.63 -4.17
C ILE A 191 -11.16 -16.99 -5.53
N THR A 192 -11.46 -16.01 -6.37
CA THR A 192 -12.06 -16.23 -7.70
C THR A 192 -11.16 -17.11 -8.58
N TYR A 193 -9.86 -16.80 -8.66
CA TYR A 193 -8.93 -17.62 -9.42
C TYR A 193 -8.74 -19.01 -8.81
N GLY A 194 -8.74 -19.13 -7.48
CA GLY A 194 -8.70 -20.42 -6.79
C GLY A 194 -9.90 -21.31 -7.17
N VAL A 195 -11.12 -20.77 -7.16
CA VAL A 195 -12.34 -21.48 -7.59
C VAL A 195 -12.26 -21.87 -9.06
N LEU A 196 -11.78 -20.97 -9.93
CA LEU A 196 -11.67 -21.23 -11.36
C LEU A 196 -10.69 -22.39 -11.64
N VAL A 197 -9.53 -22.40 -10.98
CA VAL A 197 -8.55 -23.49 -11.13
C VAL A 197 -9.09 -24.79 -10.57
N GLY A 198 -9.76 -24.77 -9.41
CA GLY A 198 -10.38 -25.96 -8.83
C GLY A 198 -11.47 -26.57 -9.72
N THR A 199 -12.32 -25.73 -10.32
CA THR A 199 -13.40 -26.18 -11.21
C THR A 199 -12.88 -26.71 -12.55
N LEU A 200 -11.92 -26.01 -13.19
CA LEU A 200 -11.28 -26.49 -14.43
C LEU A 200 -10.53 -27.81 -14.22
N GLY A 201 -9.86 -27.99 -13.08
CA GLY A 201 -9.20 -29.25 -12.73
C GLY A 201 -10.18 -30.43 -12.65
N SER A 202 -11.35 -30.22 -12.04
CA SER A 202 -12.41 -31.23 -11.91
C SER A 202 -13.04 -31.62 -13.26
N ILE A 203 -13.24 -30.66 -14.16
CA ILE A 203 -13.78 -30.94 -15.50
C ILE A 203 -12.79 -31.78 -16.32
N HIS A 204 -11.49 -31.46 -16.26
CA HIS A 204 -10.47 -32.19 -17.01
C HIS A 204 -10.28 -33.64 -16.52
N SER A 205 -10.43 -33.90 -15.21
CA SER A 205 -10.37 -35.26 -14.68
C SER A 205 -11.61 -36.09 -15.05
N SER A 206 -12.80 -35.47 -15.07
CA SER A 206 -14.05 -36.13 -15.44
C SER A 206 -14.13 -36.49 -16.93
N GLN A 207 -13.44 -35.74 -17.81
CA GLN A 207 -13.40 -36.00 -19.25
C GLN A 207 -12.34 -37.05 -19.66
N LYS A 208 -11.47 -37.45 -18.73
CA LYS A 208 -10.42 -38.48 -18.93
C LYS A 208 -10.81 -39.88 -18.42
N ASN A 209 -11.93 -39.99 -17.72
CA ASN A 209 -12.58 -41.25 -17.33
C ASN A 209 -13.73 -41.57 -18.29
#